data_AF-A0A9C8LUK0-F1
#
_entry.id   AF-A0A9C8LUK0-F1
#
_cell.length_a   1.000
_cell.length_b   1.000
_cell.length_c   1.000
_cell.angle_alpha   90.00
_cell.angle_beta   90.00
_cell.angle_gamma   90.00
#
_symmetry.space_group_name_H-M   'P 1'
#
loop_
_entity.id
_entity.type
_entity.pdbx_description
1 polymer ?
#
loop_
_entity_poly.entity_id
_entity_poly.type
_entity_poly.pdbx_seq_one_letter_code
_entity_poly.pdbx_strand_id
1 'polypeptide(L)'
;MEPWDVREKFEREKEGEVNLIPLLDTIFILLIFFSLLLIQASDSRILRIDLPAAQSGVSAEGEEIRFTITKEGLISRGSAEKLSEKEITRLIRSRSDSPVVVIAADKETAFQHIV
;
A
#
# COMPACT_ATOMS: atom_id res chain seq x y z
N MET A 1 -63.69 15.82 -33.88
CA MET A 1 -62.39 15.57 -33.22
C MET A 1 -62.60 15.96 -31.79
N GLU A 2 -62.66 14.96 -30.92
CA GLU A 2 -63.33 15.07 -29.64
C GLU A 2 -62.38 15.58 -28.55
N PRO A 3 -62.85 16.37 -27.57
CA PRO A 3 -61.97 17.04 -26.60
C PRO A 3 -61.15 16.10 -25.70
N TRP A 4 -61.55 14.83 -25.60
CA TRP A 4 -60.90 13.82 -24.78
C TRP A 4 -59.61 13.26 -25.41
N ASP A 5 -59.48 13.28 -26.74
CA ASP A 5 -58.31 12.75 -27.45
C ASP A 5 -57.04 13.60 -27.22
N VAL A 6 -57.23 14.87 -26.89
CA VAL A 6 -56.13 15.82 -26.68
C VAL A 6 -55.44 15.56 -25.34
N ARG A 7 -56.20 15.19 -24.29
CA ARG A 7 -55.66 14.93 -22.94
C ARG A 7 -54.79 13.67 -22.91
N GLU A 8 -55.16 12.64 -23.65
CA GLU A 8 -54.43 11.37 -23.70
C GLU A 8 -53.08 11.49 -24.43
N LYS A 9 -52.96 12.42 -25.39
CA LYS A 9 -51.68 12.70 -26.04
C LYS A 9 -50.68 13.42 -25.14
N PHE A 10 -51.12 14.34 -24.28
CA PHE A 10 -50.23 15.10 -23.39
C PHE A 10 -49.67 14.27 -22.23
N GLU A 11 -50.41 13.26 -21.74
CA GLU A 11 -49.94 12.34 -20.69
C GLU A 11 -48.81 11.43 -21.21
N ARG A 12 -48.94 10.89 -22.44
CA ARG A 12 -47.93 10.00 -23.03
C ARG A 12 -46.60 10.69 -23.36
N GLU A 13 -46.59 11.99 -23.59
CA GLU A 13 -45.33 12.73 -23.85
C GLU A 13 -44.48 12.92 -22.56
N LYS A 14 -45.10 12.89 -21.37
CA LYS A 14 -44.38 13.07 -20.10
C LYS A 14 -43.80 11.79 -19.51
N GLU A 15 -44.30 10.63 -19.90
CA GLU A 15 -43.80 9.32 -19.43
C GLU A 15 -42.39 8.96 -19.96
N GLY A 16 -41.85 9.74 -20.90
CA GLY A 16 -40.56 9.48 -21.54
C GLY A 16 -39.34 10.22 -20.97
N GLU A 17 -39.50 11.11 -19.99
CA GLU A 17 -38.38 11.88 -19.44
C GLU A 17 -37.65 11.09 -18.34
N VAL A 18 -36.36 10.79 -18.56
CA VAL A 18 -35.50 10.16 -17.55
C VAL A 18 -35.28 11.17 -16.42
N ASN A 19 -35.74 10.84 -15.21
CA ASN A 19 -35.50 11.67 -14.03
C ASN A 19 -34.02 11.57 -13.62
N LEU A 20 -33.23 12.61 -13.88
CA LEU A 20 -31.79 12.65 -13.59
C LEU A 20 -31.46 12.76 -12.10
N ILE A 21 -32.39 13.19 -11.25
CA ILE A 21 -32.11 13.46 -9.83
C ILE A 21 -31.67 12.19 -9.08
N PRO A 22 -32.38 11.04 -9.16
CA PRO A 22 -31.93 9.80 -8.52
C PRO A 22 -30.65 9.21 -9.13
N LEU A 23 -30.40 9.44 -10.43
CA LEU A 23 -29.20 8.93 -11.10
C LEU A 23 -27.95 9.67 -10.65
N LEU A 24 -28.05 10.99 -10.52
CA LEU A 24 -27.00 11.85 -10.02
C LEU A 24 -26.57 11.40 -8.61
N ASP A 25 -27.53 11.16 -7.72
CA ASP A 25 -27.27 10.68 -6.35
C ASP A 25 -26.47 9.36 -6.33
N THR A 26 -26.89 8.41 -7.17
CA THR A 26 -26.20 7.11 -7.30
C THR A 26 -24.76 7.26 -7.78
N ILE A 27 -24.52 8.13 -8.76
CA ILE A 27 -23.18 8.37 -9.30
C ILE A 27 -22.31 9.08 -8.25
N PHE A 28 -22.84 10.05 -7.50
CA PHE A 28 -22.07 10.74 -6.47
C PHE A 28 -21.62 9.80 -5.35
N ILE A 29 -22.51 8.93 -4.87
CA ILE A 29 -22.15 7.93 -3.85
C ILE A 29 -21.07 6.98 -4.38
N LEU A 30 -21.17 6.54 -5.64
CA LEU A 30 -20.15 5.70 -6.28
C LEU A 30 -18.80 6.41 -6.39
N LEU A 31 -18.78 7.70 -6.76
CA LEU A 31 -17.54 8.48 -6.87
C LEU A 31 -16.87 8.69 -5.51
N ILE A 32 -17.67 8.94 -4.46
CA ILE A 32 -17.14 9.06 -3.09
C ILE A 32 -16.54 7.73 -2.65
N PHE A 33 -17.27 6.62 -2.81
CA PHE A 33 -16.77 5.30 -2.44
C PHE A 33 -15.51 4.91 -3.22
N PHE A 34 -15.51 5.14 -4.54
CA PHE A 34 -14.35 4.88 -5.40
C PHE A 34 -13.14 5.73 -5.02
N SER A 35 -13.34 7.03 -4.75
CA SER A 35 -12.25 7.92 -4.33
C SER A 35 -11.67 7.50 -2.98
N LEU A 36 -12.52 7.12 -2.03
CA LEU A 36 -12.08 6.57 -0.75
C LEU A 36 -11.26 5.28 -0.95
N LEU A 37 -11.72 4.36 -1.81
CA LEU A 37 -10.98 3.15 -2.15
C LEU A 37 -9.62 3.46 -2.80
N LEU A 38 -9.57 4.40 -3.74
CA LEU A 38 -8.35 4.77 -4.45
C LEU A 38 -7.31 5.42 -3.51
N ILE A 39 -7.75 6.29 -2.61
CA ILE A 39 -6.89 6.92 -1.59
C ILE A 39 -6.28 5.83 -0.69
N GLN A 40 -7.10 4.89 -0.21
CA GLN A 40 -6.63 3.78 0.62
C GLN A 40 -5.61 2.88 -0.12
N ALA A 41 -5.80 2.65 -1.41
CA ALA A 41 -4.86 1.87 -2.22
C ALA A 41 -3.52 2.57 -2.46
N SER A 42 -3.48 3.90 -2.45
CA SER A 42 -2.26 4.67 -2.72
C SER A 42 -1.25 4.72 -1.56
N ASP A 43 -1.67 4.41 -0.32
CA ASP A 43 -0.78 4.40 0.85
C ASP A 43 0.00 3.09 1.02
N SER A 44 -0.24 2.08 0.16
CA SER A 44 0.66 0.93 0.08
C SER A 44 1.94 1.34 -0.65
N ARG A 45 2.92 1.89 0.09
CA ARG A 45 4.29 2.13 -0.40
C ARG A 45 4.85 0.82 -0.95
N ILE A 46 4.91 0.70 -2.28
CA ILE A 46 5.55 -0.44 -2.95
C ILE A 46 7.05 -0.27 -2.77
N LEU A 47 7.65 -0.99 -1.81
CA LEU A 47 9.09 -1.18 -1.78
C LEU A 47 9.46 -1.98 -3.03
N ARG A 48 10.11 -1.33 -4.00
CA ARG A 48 10.71 -2.03 -5.15
C ARG A 48 11.88 -2.86 -4.64
N ILE A 49 11.58 -4.09 -4.24
CA ILE A 49 12.60 -5.10 -3.97
C ILE A 49 12.93 -5.75 -5.31
N ASP A 50 14.08 -5.41 -5.87
CA ASP A 50 14.66 -6.24 -6.92
C ASP A 50 15.15 -7.52 -6.25
N LEU A 51 14.40 -8.62 -6.38
CA LEU A 51 14.85 -9.92 -5.88
C LEU A 51 16.09 -10.32 -6.69
N PRO A 52 17.31 -10.37 -6.10
CA PRO A 52 18.46 -10.88 -6.80
C PRO A 52 18.19 -12.35 -7.16
N ALA A 53 18.45 -12.72 -8.41
CA ALA A 53 18.40 -14.13 -8.82
C ALA A 53 19.36 -14.92 -7.92
N ALA A 54 18.87 -15.96 -7.25
CA ALA A 54 19.65 -16.76 -6.32
C ALA A 54 20.85 -17.39 -7.05
N GLN A 55 22.03 -16.78 -6.94
CA GLN A 55 23.28 -17.44 -7.27
C GLN A 55 23.55 -18.47 -6.17
N SER A 56 23.18 -19.71 -6.44
CA SER A 56 23.53 -20.84 -5.59
C SER A 56 25.05 -20.92 -5.50
N GLY A 57 25.60 -20.68 -4.31
CA GLY A 57 26.98 -21.08 -3.98
C GLY A 57 28.05 -19.99 -3.89
N VAL A 58 27.73 -18.69 -3.99
CA VAL A 58 28.71 -17.65 -3.65
C VAL A 58 28.47 -17.25 -2.19
N SER A 59 29.28 -17.79 -1.27
CA SER A 59 29.43 -17.18 0.05
C SER A 59 29.90 -15.76 -0.21
N ALA A 60 29.11 -14.76 0.19
CA ALA A 60 29.52 -13.38 0.02
C ALA A 60 30.85 -13.20 0.76
N GLU A 61 31.94 -12.96 0.03
CA GLU A 61 33.22 -12.59 0.61
C GLU A 61 33.06 -11.18 1.18
N GLY A 62 32.67 -11.11 2.45
CA GLY A 62 32.39 -9.88 3.14
C GLY A 62 31.90 -10.16 4.55
N GLU A 63 32.14 -9.24 5.46
CA GLU A 63 31.69 -9.40 6.84
C GLU A 63 30.17 -9.19 6.92
N GLU A 64 29.41 -10.26 7.19
CA GLU A 64 27.95 -10.19 7.32
C GLU A 64 27.56 -9.44 8.60
N ILE A 65 26.73 -8.42 8.46
CA ILE A 65 26.09 -7.72 9.58
C ILE A 65 24.60 -8.04 9.55
N ARG A 66 24.16 -8.85 10.51
CA ARG A 66 22.76 -9.22 10.65
C ARG A 66 22.03 -8.33 11.64
N PHE A 67 20.98 -7.66 11.18
CA PHE A 67 20.01 -6.96 12.01
C PHE A 67 18.72 -7.77 12.08
N THR A 68 18.12 -7.83 13.27
CA THR A 68 16.83 -8.48 13.51
C THR A 68 15.81 -7.43 13.92
N ILE A 69 14.62 -7.46 13.33
CA ILE A 69 13.51 -6.56 13.65
C ILE A 69 12.39 -7.38 14.30
N THR A 70 12.07 -7.09 15.56
CA THR A 70 10.96 -7.75 16.27
C THR A 70 9.61 -7.20 15.81
N LYS A 71 8.52 -7.88 16.19
CA LYS A 71 7.15 -7.44 15.90
C LYS A 71 6.82 -6.04 16.44
N GLU A 72 7.48 -5.62 17.51
CA GLU A 72 7.35 -4.28 18.12
C GLU A 72 8.21 -3.21 17.41
N GLY A 73 8.93 -3.56 16.35
CA GLY A 73 9.81 -2.66 15.61
C GLY A 73 11.15 -2.40 16.31
N LEU A 74 11.54 -3.24 17.27
CA LEU A 74 12.84 -3.13 17.92
C LEU A 74 13.92 -3.76 17.02
N ILE A 75 14.94 -2.97 16.69
CA ILE A 75 16.09 -3.43 15.92
C ILE A 75 17.16 -3.92 16.89
N SER A 76 17.66 -5.14 16.67
CA SER A 76 18.73 -5.74 17.46
C SER A 76 19.77 -6.42 16.59
N ARG A 77 20.94 -6.70 17.17
CA ARG A 77 21.97 -7.54 16.57
C ARG A 77 22.14 -8.79 17.43
N GLY A 78 21.73 -9.95 16.92
CA GLY A 78 21.76 -11.19 17.69
C GLY A 78 20.71 -11.21 18.80
N SER A 79 21.07 -11.66 20.01
CA SER A 79 20.09 -12.09 21.00
C SER A 79 19.65 -11.06 22.06
N ALA A 80 20.19 -9.84 22.14
CA ALA A 80 19.86 -9.03 23.34
C ALA A 80 19.93 -7.50 23.31
N GLU A 81 20.54 -6.84 22.32
CA GLU A 81 20.73 -5.39 22.43
C GLU A 81 19.86 -4.61 21.43
N LYS A 82 18.97 -3.76 21.96
CA LYS A 82 18.23 -2.76 21.17
C LYS A 82 19.23 -1.73 20.65
N LEU A 83 19.31 -1.58 19.34
CA LEU A 83 20.14 -0.59 18.69
C LEU A 83 19.32 0.64 18.31
N SER A 84 19.91 1.81 18.51
CA SER A 84 19.45 3.07 17.92
C SER A 84 19.95 3.22 16.49
N GLU A 85 19.29 4.06 15.70
CA GLU A 85 19.70 4.39 14.32
C GLU A 85 21.15 4.89 14.22
N LYS A 86 21.60 5.65 15.23
CA LYS A 86 22.98 6.16 15.30
C LYS A 86 23.99 5.04 15.47
N GLU A 87 23.66 4.03 16.26
CA GLU A 87 24.52 2.85 16.47
C GLU A 87 24.57 1.97 15.23
N ILE A 88 23.42 1.75 14.57
CA ILE A 88 23.34 1.03 13.29
C ILE A 88 24.23 1.71 12.24
N THR A 89 24.10 3.03 12.09
CA THR A 89 24.90 3.81 11.13
C THR A 89 26.39 3.73 11.43
N ARG A 90 26.78 3.79 12.71
CA ARG A 90 28.18 3.65 13.13
C ARG A 90 28.74 2.26 12.82
N LEU A 91 27.96 1.21 13.11
CA LEU A 91 28.37 -0.18 12.87
C LEU A 91 28.58 -0.48 11.38
N ILE A 92 27.73 0.08 10.52
CA ILE A 92 27.87 -0.07 9.07
C ILE A 92 29.10 0.72 8.58
N ARG A 93 29.30 1.95 9.06
CA ARG A 93 30.42 2.81 8.64
C ARG A 93 31.77 2.39 9.19
N SER A 94 31.82 1.68 10.32
CA SER A 94 33.08 1.19 10.91
C SER A 94 33.70 0.03 10.13
N ARG A 95 32.99 -0.49 9.12
CA ARG A 95 33.40 -1.63 8.30
C ARG A 95 33.90 -1.09 6.97
N SER A 96 35.15 -1.39 6.64
CA SER A 96 35.89 -0.73 5.55
C SER A 96 35.61 -1.35 4.16
N ASP A 97 35.14 -2.59 4.10
CA ASP A 97 34.83 -3.30 2.86
C ASP A 97 33.34 -3.63 2.80
N SER A 98 32.56 -2.71 2.23
CA SER A 98 31.15 -2.87 1.81
C SER A 98 30.43 -4.06 2.47
N PRO A 99 30.08 -3.95 3.77
CA PRO A 99 29.57 -5.08 4.53
C PRO A 99 28.25 -5.56 3.93
N VAL A 100 28.07 -6.87 3.92
CA VAL A 100 26.80 -7.48 3.53
C VAL A 100 25.82 -7.29 4.69
N VAL A 101 24.81 -6.46 4.50
CA VAL A 101 23.80 -6.20 5.53
C VAL A 101 22.59 -7.12 5.31
N VAL A 102 22.33 -7.98 6.28
CA VAL A 102 21.18 -8.89 6.28
C VAL A 102 20.15 -8.36 7.28
N ILE A 103 18.95 -8.06 6.79
CA ILE A 103 17.81 -7.67 7.62
C ILE A 103 16.88 -8.87 7.75
N ALA A 104 16.83 -9.46 8.94
CA ALA A 104 15.85 -10.47 9.30
C ALA A 104 14.71 -9.78 10.07
N ALA A 105 13.46 -10.04 9.70
CA ALA A 105 12.31 -9.54 10.43
C ALA A 105 11.47 -10.73 10.90
N ASP A 106 10.84 -10.58 12.07
CA ASP A 106 9.78 -11.50 12.47
C ASP A 106 8.67 -11.50 11.41
N LYS A 107 8.02 -12.64 11.20
CA LYS A 107 6.94 -12.80 10.23
C LYS A 107 5.76 -11.86 10.53
N GLU A 108 5.55 -11.53 11.79
CA GLU A 108 4.49 -10.64 12.27
C GLU A 108 4.91 -9.17 12.33
N THR A 109 6.16 -8.84 11.96
CA THR A 109 6.64 -7.46 11.94
C THR A 109 5.82 -6.63 10.95
N ALA A 110 5.19 -5.56 11.47
CA ALA A 110 4.41 -4.65 10.64
C ALA A 110 5.32 -4.01 9.58
N PHE A 111 4.82 -3.92 8.34
CA PHE A 111 5.58 -3.44 7.18
C PHE A 111 6.24 -2.07 7.43
N GLN A 112 5.57 -1.17 8.15
CA GLN A 112 6.06 0.15 8.55
C GLN A 112 7.40 0.15 9.32
N HIS A 113 7.82 -0.99 9.88
CA HIS A 113 9.08 -1.12 10.60
C HIS A 113 10.23 -1.59 9.71
N ILE A 114 9.96 -1.97 8.46
CA ILE A 114 10.93 -2.49 7.49
C ILE A 114 11.26 -1.44 6.41
N VAL A 115 10.30 -0.56 6.07
CA VAL A 115 10.43 0.51 5.06
C VAL A 115 10.93 1.83 5.62
#